data_AF-A0A7W7DI46-F1
#
_entry.id   AF-A0A7W7DI46-F1
#
_cell.length_a   1.000
_cell.length_b   1.000
_cell.length_c   1.000
_cell.angle_alpha   90.00
_cell.angle_beta   90.00
_cell.angle_gamma   90.00
#
_symmetry.space_group_name_H-M   'P 1'
#
loop_
_entity.id
_entity.type
_entity.pdbx_description
1 polymer ?
#
loop_
_entity_poly.entity_id
_entity_poly.type
_entity_poly.pdbx_seq_one_letter_code
_entity_poly.pdbx_strand_id
1 'polypeptide(L)'
;MSRTPAEQAPTTTAGALPPALPSDLAVAAQVAQQMLTDYAHVDHGDLFALNQAHGAIREALRIVLRAVGVEPDEAVTGSRNPADLGERCPAAHPEDPTPCDGPPVVTFLDSTNAGAKGCEHHGARFLASITGGRVYALPDAPDGAAIRVFKASAYIHPFPWLESAPRTRPEQRSHAENRARGEAE
;
A
#
# COMPACT_ATOMS: atom_id res chain seq x y z
N MET A 1 22.64 -26.72 -77.41
CA MET A 1 23.18 -25.95 -76.27
C MET A 1 22.00 -25.60 -75.38
N SER A 2 21.90 -26.18 -74.19
CA SER A 2 21.11 -25.66 -73.04
C SER A 2 21.38 -26.58 -71.85
N ARG A 3 22.13 -26.09 -70.86
CA ARG A 3 22.28 -26.73 -69.55
C ARG A 3 21.27 -26.08 -68.60
N THR A 4 20.45 -26.89 -67.95
CA THR A 4 19.56 -26.51 -66.86
C THR A 4 20.37 -25.96 -65.67
N PRO A 5 19.96 -24.86 -65.02
CA PRO A 5 20.61 -24.41 -63.79
C PRO A 5 20.20 -25.32 -62.63
N ALA A 6 21.19 -25.80 -61.88
CA ALA A 6 20.98 -26.52 -60.65
C ALA A 6 20.45 -25.56 -59.57
N GLU A 7 19.32 -25.93 -58.98
CA GLU A 7 18.73 -25.28 -57.82
C GLU A 7 19.69 -25.40 -56.63
N GLN A 8 20.23 -24.28 -56.17
CA GLN A 8 21.08 -24.22 -55.00
C GLN A 8 20.21 -24.37 -53.75
N ALA A 9 20.42 -25.46 -53.01
CA ALA A 9 19.86 -25.63 -51.68
C ALA A 9 20.34 -24.49 -50.75
N PRO A 10 19.49 -23.97 -49.86
CA PRO A 10 19.86 -22.91 -48.94
C PRO A 10 20.96 -23.41 -47.99
N THR A 11 22.09 -22.73 -48.00
CA THR A 11 23.19 -22.93 -47.06
C THR A 11 22.68 -22.58 -45.66
N THR A 12 22.34 -23.59 -44.87
CA THR A 12 22.08 -23.43 -43.44
C THR A 12 23.40 -23.11 -42.77
N THR A 13 23.58 -21.84 -42.37
CA THR A 13 24.69 -21.41 -41.52
C THR A 13 24.60 -22.11 -40.17
N ALA A 14 25.27 -23.26 -40.05
CA ALA A 14 25.51 -23.91 -38.78
C ALA A 14 26.47 -23.03 -37.97
N GLY A 15 25.98 -22.39 -36.90
CA GLY A 15 26.81 -21.60 -35.99
C GLY A 15 26.16 -20.37 -35.33
N ALA A 16 24.91 -20.03 -35.64
CA ALA A 16 24.23 -18.96 -34.90
C ALA A 16 23.88 -19.46 -33.48
N LEU A 17 24.64 -18.99 -32.48
CA LEU A 17 24.23 -19.09 -31.07
C LEU A 17 22.83 -18.49 -30.93
N PRO A 18 21.92 -19.12 -30.15
CA PRO A 18 20.65 -18.49 -29.83
C PRO A 18 20.91 -17.10 -29.23
N PRO A 19 20.02 -16.12 -29.48
CA PRO A 19 20.18 -14.79 -28.89
C PRO A 19 20.33 -14.94 -27.37
N ALA A 20 21.34 -14.28 -26.81
CA ALA A 20 21.52 -14.27 -25.36
C ALA A 20 20.21 -13.81 -24.70
N LEU A 21 19.79 -14.52 -23.66
CA LEU A 21 18.63 -14.10 -22.88
C LEU A 21 18.90 -12.69 -22.31
N PRO A 22 17.89 -11.81 -22.28
CA PRO A 22 18.05 -10.50 -21.68
C PRO A 22 18.43 -10.66 -20.20
N SER A 23 19.33 -9.80 -19.72
CA SER A 23 19.66 -9.75 -18.30
C SER A 23 18.46 -9.29 -17.48
N ASP A 24 18.45 -9.62 -16.19
CA ASP A 24 17.40 -9.16 -15.25
C ASP A 24 17.26 -7.63 -15.26
N LEU A 25 18.37 -6.91 -15.42
CA LEU A 25 18.35 -5.44 -15.55
C LEU A 25 17.69 -4.98 -16.86
N ALA A 26 17.92 -5.69 -17.97
CA ALA A 26 17.28 -5.37 -19.24
C ALA A 26 15.76 -5.62 -19.18
N VAL A 27 15.33 -6.72 -18.54
CA VAL A 27 13.91 -7.02 -18.30
C VAL A 27 13.30 -5.96 -17.37
N ALA A 28 13.97 -5.61 -16.27
CA ALA A 28 13.50 -4.58 -15.34
C ALA A 28 13.35 -3.21 -16.02
N ALA A 29 14.31 -2.83 -16.88
CA ALA A 29 14.23 -1.58 -17.64
C ALA A 29 13.04 -1.56 -18.60
N GLN A 30 12.74 -2.68 -19.27
CA GLN A 30 11.57 -2.79 -20.14
C GLN A 30 10.26 -2.66 -19.36
N VAL A 31 10.15 -3.32 -18.20
CA VAL A 31 8.98 -3.17 -17.32
C VAL A 31 8.83 -1.72 -16.87
N ALA A 32 9.91 -1.06 -16.43
CA ALA A 32 9.88 0.34 -16.01
C ALA A 32 9.46 1.28 -17.15
N GLN A 33 9.95 1.05 -18.38
CA GLN A 33 9.52 1.80 -19.57
C GLN A 33 8.03 1.64 -19.82
N GLN A 34 7.51 0.40 -19.76
CA GLN A 34 6.09 0.14 -19.93
C GLN A 34 5.25 0.85 -18.85
N MET A 35 5.67 0.78 -17.59
CA MET A 35 4.98 1.46 -16.49
C MET A 35 4.99 2.98 -16.65
N LEU A 36 6.07 3.56 -17.18
CA LEU A 36 6.09 4.99 -17.51
C LEU A 36 5.16 5.33 -18.66
N THR A 37 5.10 4.50 -19.72
CA THR A 37 4.14 4.71 -20.81
C THR A 37 2.70 4.70 -20.33
N ASP A 38 2.36 3.79 -19.42
CA ASP A 38 0.98 3.62 -18.96
C ASP A 38 0.58 4.60 -17.85
N TYR A 39 1.53 5.02 -17.00
CA TYR A 39 1.23 5.73 -15.75
C TYR A 39 2.00 7.05 -15.53
N ALA A 40 2.86 7.51 -16.46
CA ALA A 40 3.57 8.80 -16.26
C ALA A 40 2.64 10.03 -16.36
N HIS A 41 1.50 9.88 -17.01
CA HIS A 41 0.49 10.93 -17.13
C HIS A 41 -0.80 10.48 -16.49
N VAL A 42 -1.15 11.12 -15.38
CA VAL A 42 -2.32 10.76 -14.59
C VAL A 42 -3.17 11.99 -14.39
N ASP A 43 -4.47 11.85 -14.58
CA ASP A 43 -5.42 12.87 -14.16
C ASP A 43 -5.48 12.91 -12.62
N HIS A 44 -5.01 14.01 -12.03
CA HIS A 44 -5.02 14.19 -10.58
C HIS A 44 -6.43 14.41 -10.01
N GLY A 45 -7.44 14.65 -10.85
CA GLY A 45 -8.85 14.66 -10.45
C GLY A 45 -9.44 13.26 -10.22
N ASP A 46 -8.80 12.21 -10.76
CA ASP A 46 -9.21 10.82 -10.59
C ASP A 46 -8.32 10.12 -9.55
N LEU A 47 -8.85 10.01 -8.33
CA LEU A 47 -8.17 9.34 -7.22
C LEU A 47 -7.86 7.86 -7.50
N PHE A 48 -8.67 7.17 -8.31
CA PHE A 48 -8.43 5.78 -8.66
C PHE A 48 -7.25 5.65 -9.63
N ALA A 49 -7.20 6.52 -10.66
CA ALA A 49 -6.06 6.59 -11.57
C ALA A 49 -4.75 6.94 -10.84
N LEU A 50 -4.82 7.88 -9.88
CA LEU A 50 -3.68 8.27 -9.05
C LEU A 50 -3.14 7.11 -8.19
N ASN A 51 -4.04 6.37 -7.53
CA ASN A 51 -3.64 5.23 -6.70
C ASN A 51 -3.03 4.10 -7.53
N GLN A 52 -3.59 3.81 -8.72
CA GLN A 52 -3.03 2.82 -9.63
C GLN A 52 -1.62 3.21 -10.11
N ALA A 53 -1.45 4.46 -10.55
CA ALA A 53 -0.15 4.96 -10.99
C ALA A 53 0.90 4.92 -9.88
N HIS A 54 0.52 5.29 -8.66
CA HIS A 54 1.41 5.21 -7.50
C HIS A 54 1.84 3.77 -7.20
N GLY A 55 0.90 2.80 -7.25
CA GLY A 55 1.21 1.38 -7.11
C GLY A 55 2.14 0.85 -8.19
N ALA A 56 1.87 1.19 -9.46
CA ALA A 56 2.67 0.77 -10.61
C ALA A 56 4.12 1.31 -10.55
N ILE A 57 4.29 2.60 -10.20
CA ILE A 57 5.61 3.23 -10.06
C ILE A 57 6.40 2.57 -8.93
N ARG A 58 5.75 2.31 -7.79
CA ARG A 58 6.39 1.62 -6.65
C ARG A 58 6.92 0.25 -7.06
N GLU A 59 6.11 -0.55 -7.76
CA GLU A 59 6.50 -1.90 -8.15
C GLU A 59 7.59 -1.89 -9.23
N ALA A 60 7.51 -0.98 -10.20
CA ALA A 60 8.57 -0.77 -11.18
C ALA A 60 9.92 -0.46 -10.51
N LEU A 61 9.91 0.42 -9.50
CA LEU A 61 11.11 0.77 -8.75
C LEU A 61 11.65 -0.43 -7.97
N ARG A 62 10.78 -1.23 -7.33
CA ARG A 62 11.17 -2.47 -6.64
C ARG A 62 11.88 -3.44 -7.59
N ILE A 63 11.33 -3.66 -8.78
CA ILE A 63 11.90 -4.56 -9.79
C ILE A 63 13.28 -4.07 -10.25
N VAL A 64 13.43 -2.77 -10.51
CA VAL A 64 14.72 -2.17 -10.88
C VAL A 64 15.75 -2.31 -9.75
N LEU A 65 15.37 -2.01 -8.51
CA LEU A 65 16.24 -2.12 -7.34
C LEU A 65 16.71 -3.56 -7.10
N ARG A 66 15.82 -4.55 -7.28
CA ARG A 66 16.18 -5.97 -7.29
C ARG A 66 17.20 -6.29 -8.38
N ALA A 67 16.97 -5.83 -9.60
CA ALA A 67 17.84 -6.14 -10.73
C ALA A 67 19.25 -5.54 -10.60
N VAL A 68 19.40 -4.42 -9.88
CA VAL A 68 20.73 -3.83 -9.57
C VAL A 68 21.37 -4.40 -8.30
N GLY A 69 20.72 -5.36 -7.62
CA GLY A 69 21.22 -5.95 -6.37
C GLY A 69 21.18 -4.99 -5.18
N VAL A 70 20.38 -3.93 -5.27
CA VAL A 70 20.17 -2.94 -4.21
C VAL A 70 18.72 -3.04 -3.74
N GLU A 71 18.25 -4.25 -3.44
CA GLU A 71 16.96 -4.36 -2.77
C GLU A 71 17.04 -3.55 -1.47
N PRO A 72 16.06 -2.68 -1.19
CA PRO A 72 15.91 -2.17 0.16
C PRO A 72 15.70 -3.41 1.03
N ASP A 73 16.65 -3.66 1.93
CA ASP A 73 16.61 -4.78 2.86
C ASP A 73 15.22 -4.77 3.51
N GLU A 74 14.38 -5.76 3.20
CA GLU A 74 13.09 -5.88 3.86
C GLU A 74 13.29 -6.07 5.38
N ALA A 75 14.52 -6.38 5.82
CA ALA A 75 14.96 -6.38 7.21
C ALA A 75 15.08 -4.97 7.86
N VAL A 76 15.20 -3.89 7.09
CA VAL A 76 15.34 -2.52 7.63
C VAL A 76 14.03 -1.74 7.62
N THR A 77 13.03 -2.17 6.84
CA THR A 77 11.66 -1.59 6.87
C THR A 77 10.56 -2.58 7.26
N GLY A 78 10.90 -3.86 7.34
CA GLY A 78 10.20 -4.87 8.12
C GLY A 78 10.49 -4.63 9.59
N SER A 79 9.74 -3.69 10.18
CA SER A 79 9.34 -3.82 11.57
C SER A 79 9.02 -5.30 11.78
N ARG A 80 9.74 -6.00 12.66
CA ARG A 80 9.25 -7.26 13.20
C ARG A 80 7.77 -7.02 13.49
N ASN A 81 6.92 -7.88 12.96
CA ASN A 81 5.48 -7.74 13.13
C ASN A 81 5.24 -7.70 14.65
N PRO A 82 4.77 -6.58 15.24
CA PRO A 82 4.61 -6.48 16.69
C PRO A 82 3.68 -7.59 17.20
N ALA A 83 2.71 -7.98 16.36
CA ALA A 83 1.81 -9.10 16.58
C ALA A 83 2.53 -10.46 16.78
N ASP A 84 3.69 -10.68 16.16
CA ASP A 84 4.46 -11.94 16.31
C ASP A 84 5.26 -12.00 17.63
N LEU A 85 5.48 -10.86 18.29
CA LEU A 85 6.15 -10.76 19.60
C LEU A 85 5.16 -10.58 20.76
N GLY A 86 3.85 -10.56 20.50
CA GLY A 86 2.85 -10.14 21.49
C GLY A 86 2.93 -8.66 21.86
N GLU A 87 3.68 -7.86 21.09
CA GLU A 87 3.76 -6.42 21.21
C GLU A 87 2.54 -5.79 20.51
N ARG A 88 1.90 -4.83 21.17
CA ARG A 88 0.77 -4.11 20.58
C ARG A 88 1.25 -3.28 19.38
N CYS A 89 0.41 -3.16 18.35
CA CYS A 89 0.77 -2.41 17.15
C CYS A 89 1.06 -0.92 17.47
N PRO A 90 1.90 -0.21 16.69
CA PRO A 90 2.25 1.19 16.95
C PRO A 90 1.07 2.16 17.05
N ALA A 91 -0.05 1.87 16.37
CA ALA A 91 -1.28 2.68 16.46
C ALA A 91 -2.06 2.46 17.78
N ALA A 92 -1.70 1.45 18.57
CA ALA A 92 -2.38 1.11 19.80
C ALA A 92 -1.99 2.11 20.90
N HIS A 93 -2.95 2.92 21.35
CA HIS A 93 -2.69 3.91 22.40
C HIS A 93 -2.23 3.22 23.69
N PRO A 94 -1.24 3.76 24.44
CA PRO A 94 -0.73 3.13 25.66
C PRO A 94 -1.81 2.83 26.71
N GLU A 95 -2.81 3.71 26.82
CA GLU A 95 -3.93 3.55 27.76
C GLU A 95 -5.06 2.66 27.24
N ASP A 96 -5.07 2.31 25.95
CA ASP A 96 -6.06 1.39 25.42
C ASP A 96 -5.71 -0.04 25.86
N PRO A 97 -6.52 -0.73 26.68
CA PRO A 97 -6.15 -2.05 27.17
C PRO A 97 -6.44 -3.15 26.13
N THR A 98 -7.10 -2.81 25.03
CA THR A 98 -7.58 -3.84 24.09
C THR A 98 -6.42 -4.50 23.34
N PRO A 99 -6.48 -5.83 23.13
CA PRO A 99 -5.49 -6.55 22.33
C PRO A 99 -5.61 -6.18 20.85
N CYS A 100 -4.55 -6.43 20.08
CA CYS A 100 -4.64 -6.34 18.62
C CYS A 100 -5.51 -7.49 18.08
N ASP A 101 -6.23 -7.23 16.99
CA ASP A 101 -7.06 -8.23 16.29
C ASP A 101 -6.35 -8.87 15.09
N GLY A 102 -5.08 -8.51 14.86
CA GLY A 102 -4.29 -8.98 13.75
C GLY A 102 -3.00 -8.18 13.58
N PRO A 103 -2.25 -8.44 12.50
CA PRO A 103 -1.05 -7.68 12.17
C PRO A 103 -1.42 -6.25 11.74
N PRO A 104 -0.45 -5.33 11.71
CA PRO A 104 -0.66 -4.03 11.08
C PRO A 104 -0.99 -4.20 9.59
N VAL A 105 -2.08 -3.58 9.15
CA VAL A 105 -2.55 -3.62 7.74
C VAL A 105 -2.83 -2.22 7.17
N VAL A 106 -2.64 -1.19 7.99
CA VAL A 106 -2.95 0.20 7.63
C VAL A 106 -1.92 1.15 8.22
N THR A 107 -1.68 2.27 7.54
CA THR A 107 -0.95 3.43 8.06
C THR A 107 -1.94 4.57 8.31
N PHE A 108 -1.90 5.14 9.51
CA PHE A 108 -2.63 6.34 9.88
C PHE A 108 -1.72 7.54 9.81
N LEU A 109 -2.22 8.66 9.30
CA LEU A 109 -1.54 9.94 9.29
C LEU A 109 -2.42 10.98 10.00
N ASP A 110 -1.81 11.82 10.82
CA ASP A 110 -2.47 12.99 11.38
C ASP A 110 -2.44 14.19 10.41
N SER A 111 -2.94 15.34 10.88
CA SER A 111 -2.96 16.58 10.10
C SER A 111 -1.57 17.10 9.74
N THR A 112 -0.52 16.68 10.45
CA THR A 112 0.88 17.05 10.22
C THR A 112 1.66 16.00 9.41
N ASN A 113 0.99 14.92 8.96
CA ASN A 113 1.59 13.74 8.33
C ASN A 113 2.47 12.89 9.26
N ALA A 114 2.39 13.06 10.57
CA ALA A 114 2.96 12.09 11.49
C ALA A 114 2.05 10.85 11.50
N GLY A 115 2.63 9.65 11.55
CA GLY A 115 1.86 8.44 11.35
C GLY A 115 2.36 7.20 12.08
N ALA A 116 1.44 6.25 12.22
CA ALA A 116 1.68 4.96 12.86
C ALA A 116 1.02 3.83 12.05
N LYS A 117 1.67 2.67 12.03
CA LYS A 117 1.08 1.45 11.46
C LYS A 117 0.18 0.79 12.50
N GLY A 118 -1.00 0.32 12.08
CA GLY A 118 -1.97 -0.30 12.97
C GLY A 118 -2.70 -1.48 12.36
N CYS A 119 -3.22 -2.36 13.22
CA CYS A 119 -4.22 -3.36 12.83
C CYS A 119 -5.58 -2.65 12.58
N GLU A 120 -6.58 -3.38 12.07
CA GLU A 120 -7.89 -2.76 11.78
C GLU A 120 -8.55 -2.22 13.07
N HIS A 121 -8.47 -2.98 14.17
CA HIS A 121 -9.06 -2.59 15.45
C HIS A 121 -8.45 -1.32 16.07
N HIS A 122 -7.14 -1.33 16.37
CA HIS A 122 -6.49 -0.14 16.95
C HIS A 122 -6.45 1.02 15.97
N GLY A 123 -6.40 0.71 14.68
CA GLY A 123 -6.47 1.70 13.65
C GLY A 123 -7.78 2.50 13.63
N ALA A 124 -8.91 1.82 13.74
CA ALA A 124 -10.22 2.47 13.79
C ALA A 124 -10.36 3.33 15.06
N ARG A 125 -9.85 2.85 16.21
CA ARG A 125 -9.88 3.56 17.49
C ARG A 125 -8.96 4.78 17.50
N PHE A 126 -7.77 4.66 16.89
CA PHE A 126 -6.85 5.79 16.70
C PHE A 126 -7.50 6.87 15.83
N LEU A 127 -8.03 6.48 14.66
CA LEU A 127 -8.66 7.42 13.73
C LEU A 127 -9.88 8.13 14.34
N ALA A 128 -10.67 7.45 15.16
CA ALA A 128 -11.79 8.05 15.89
C ALA A 128 -11.37 9.09 16.95
N SER A 129 -10.10 9.07 17.37
CA SER A 129 -9.58 9.88 18.46
C SER A 129 -8.74 11.08 18.00
N ILE A 130 -8.60 11.28 16.68
CA ILE A 130 -7.81 12.37 16.11
C ILE A 130 -8.62 13.18 15.10
N THR A 131 -8.37 14.48 15.05
CA THR A 131 -9.01 15.38 14.08
C THR A 131 -8.21 15.40 12.77
N GLY A 132 -8.90 15.29 11.63
CA GLY A 132 -8.25 15.39 10.31
C GLY A 132 -7.35 14.21 9.95
N GLY A 133 -7.52 13.08 10.64
CA GLY A 133 -6.77 11.85 10.38
C GLY A 133 -7.08 11.26 9.00
N ARG A 134 -6.07 10.64 8.39
CA ARG A 134 -6.18 9.89 7.14
C ARG A 134 -5.70 8.46 7.36
N VAL A 135 -6.28 7.53 6.61
CA VAL A 135 -5.91 6.10 6.66
C VAL A 135 -5.60 5.58 5.26
N TYR A 136 -4.52 4.83 5.15
CA TYR A 136 -4.06 4.19 3.92
C TYR A 136 -3.79 2.71 4.17
N ALA A 137 -4.12 1.86 3.22
CA ALA A 137 -3.80 0.44 3.29
C ALA A 137 -2.29 0.24 3.17
N LEU A 138 -1.74 -0.72 3.90
CA LEU A 138 -0.39 -1.21 3.63
C LEU A 138 -0.37 -1.99 2.30
N PRO A 139 0.80 -2.15 1.66
CA PRO A 139 0.92 -2.74 0.32
C PRO A 139 0.43 -4.19 0.23
N ASP A 140 0.59 -4.92 1.32
CA ASP A 140 0.23 -6.33 1.53
C ASP A 140 -1.07 -6.51 2.31
N ALA A 141 -1.78 -5.41 2.58
CA ALA A 141 -3.03 -5.44 3.32
C ALA A 141 -4.15 -6.10 2.50
N PRO A 142 -5.08 -6.80 3.15
CA PRO A 142 -6.27 -7.30 2.48
C PRO A 142 -7.07 -6.16 1.84
N ASP A 143 -7.64 -6.42 0.67
CA ASP A 143 -8.43 -5.44 -0.07
C ASP A 143 -9.47 -4.74 0.80
N GLY A 144 -9.52 -3.42 0.70
CA GLY A 144 -10.46 -2.59 1.44
C GLY A 144 -10.16 -2.43 2.94
N ALA A 145 -9.00 -2.85 3.46
CA ALA A 145 -8.62 -2.67 4.86
C ALA A 145 -8.78 -1.21 5.34
N ALA A 146 -8.23 -0.25 4.60
CA ALA A 146 -8.39 1.18 4.92
C ALA A 146 -9.85 1.63 4.94
N ILE A 147 -10.69 1.11 4.03
CA ILE A 147 -12.11 1.44 3.95
C ILE A 147 -12.86 0.87 5.16
N ARG A 148 -12.58 -0.39 5.55
CA ARG A 148 -13.18 -1.02 6.73
C ARG A 148 -12.86 -0.22 7.99
N VAL A 149 -11.59 0.14 8.15
CA VAL A 149 -11.11 0.96 9.27
C VAL A 149 -11.79 2.32 9.31
N PHE A 150 -11.83 3.04 8.18
CA PHE A 150 -12.47 4.35 8.09
C PHE A 150 -13.98 4.26 8.41
N LYS A 151 -14.65 3.23 7.93
CA LYS A 151 -16.07 3.00 8.24
C LYS A 151 -16.27 2.66 9.71
N ALA A 152 -15.40 1.83 10.29
CA ALA A 152 -15.47 1.44 11.68
C ALA A 152 -15.25 2.64 12.62
N SER A 153 -14.27 3.50 12.32
CA SER A 153 -13.96 4.67 13.16
C SER A 153 -15.16 5.62 13.32
N ALA A 154 -16.01 5.73 12.29
CA ALA A 154 -17.19 6.58 12.33
C ALA A 154 -18.22 6.20 13.41
N TYR A 155 -18.18 4.97 13.92
CA TYR A 155 -19.07 4.46 14.98
C TYR A 155 -18.37 4.31 16.33
N ILE A 156 -17.10 4.70 16.43
CA ILE A 156 -16.32 4.62 17.66
C ILE A 156 -16.31 6.00 18.31
N HIS A 157 -16.47 6.06 19.63
CA HIS A 157 -16.30 7.29 20.39
C HIS A 157 -14.81 7.69 20.42
N PRO A 158 -14.47 8.98 20.38
CA PRO A 158 -13.13 9.45 20.66
C PRO A 158 -12.62 8.96 22.01
N PHE A 159 -11.35 8.56 22.08
CA PHE A 159 -10.70 8.00 23.27
C PHE A 159 -11.52 6.87 23.91
N PRO A 160 -11.84 5.79 23.17
CA PRO A 160 -12.79 4.77 23.60
C PRO A 160 -12.34 3.94 24.81
N TRP A 161 -11.11 4.11 25.27
CA TRP A 161 -10.59 3.54 26.53
C TRP A 161 -10.91 4.39 27.77
N LEU A 162 -11.42 5.62 27.60
CA LEU A 162 -11.90 6.46 28.70
C LEU A 162 -13.38 6.18 28.97
N GLU A 163 -13.67 5.07 29.65
CA GLU A 163 -15.04 4.59 29.87
C GLU A 163 -15.91 5.53 30.74
N SER A 164 -15.29 6.29 31.64
CA SER A 164 -15.98 7.21 32.57
C SER A 164 -16.08 8.65 32.07
N ALA A 165 -15.52 8.96 30.91
CA ALA A 165 -15.57 10.32 30.37
C ALA A 165 -17.01 10.72 30.02
N PRO A 166 -17.49 11.90 30.45
CA PRO A 166 -18.82 12.38 30.08
C PRO A 166 -18.90 12.55 28.56
N ARG A 167 -20.03 12.18 27.96
CA ARG A 167 -20.31 12.27 26.50
C ARG A 167 -21.43 13.24 26.21
N THR A 168 -21.28 14.47 26.67
CA THR A 168 -22.32 15.49 26.57
C THR A 168 -22.10 16.44 25.40
N ARG A 169 -20.86 16.54 24.89
CA ARG A 169 -20.49 17.45 23.80
C ARG A 169 -20.23 16.70 22.49
N PRO A 170 -20.36 17.36 21.32
CA PRO A 170 -20.15 16.73 20.02
C PRO A 170 -18.78 16.06 19.88
N GLU A 171 -17.71 16.69 20.38
CA GLU A 171 -16.33 16.17 20.32
C GLU A 171 -16.08 14.92 21.18
N GLN A 172 -17.06 14.52 21.99
CA GLN A 172 -17.00 13.34 22.87
C GLN A 172 -17.81 12.16 22.32
N ARG A 173 -18.51 12.36 21.21
CA ARG A 173 -19.40 11.39 20.58
C ARG A 173 -18.79 10.90 19.27
N SER A 174 -19.28 9.76 18.80
CA SER A 174 -18.91 9.26 17.48
C SER A 174 -19.48 10.15 16.37
N HIS A 175 -18.84 10.13 15.20
CA HIS A 175 -19.34 10.85 14.03
C HIS A 175 -20.75 10.40 13.62
N ALA A 176 -21.06 9.11 13.75
CA ALA A 176 -22.39 8.58 13.50
C ALA A 176 -23.46 9.17 14.44
N GLU A 177 -23.16 9.33 15.73
CA GLU A 177 -24.08 9.97 16.68
C GLU A 177 -24.28 11.46 16.38
N ASN A 178 -23.21 12.17 16.04
CA ASN A 178 -23.29 13.60 15.68
C ASN A 178 -24.17 13.78 14.43
N ARG A 179 -23.97 12.96 13.39
CA ARG A 179 -24.83 12.95 12.21
C ARG A 179 -26.29 12.64 12.53
N ALA A 180 -26.55 11.67 13.41
CA ALA A 180 -27.92 11.33 13.82
C ALA A 180 -28.62 12.48 14.55
N ARG A 181 -27.86 13.40 15.15
CA ARG A 181 -28.35 14.60 15.86
C ARG A 181 -28.37 15.86 14.99
N GLY A 182 -27.92 15.78 13.74
CA GLY A 182 -27.81 16.92 12.84
C GLY A 182 -26.66 17.88 13.19
N GLU A 183 -25.69 17.43 13.98
CA GLU A 183 -24.48 18.18 14.29
C GLU A 183 -23.47 17.94 13.15
N ALA A 184 -22.99 19.02 12.52
CA ALA A 184 -21.97 18.95 11.47
C ALA A 184 -20.59 18.69 12.09
N GLU A 185 -19.75 17.94 11.37
CA GLU A 185 -18.32 17.72 11.66
C GLU A 185 -17.47 18.93 11.26
#